data_AF-A0A412GS65-F1
#
_entry.id   AF-A0A412GS65-F1
#
_cell.length_a   1.000
_cell.length_b   1.000
_cell.length_c   1.000
_cell.angle_alpha   90.00
_cell.angle_beta   90.00
_cell.angle_gamma   90.00
#
_symmetry.space_group_name_H-M   'P 1'
#
loop_
_entity.id
_entity.type
_entity.pdbx_description
1 polymer ?
#
loop_
_entity_poly.entity_id
_entity_poly.type
_entity_poly.pdbx_seq_one_letter_code
_entity_poly.pdbx_strand_id
1 'polypeptide(L)'
;MQKSKYILILLLLVGLVACYYHPDLPADGTSENKTDSVPEALHKRAYALSSNFEVEADTLWLHQLPFMDTISVVKGNQLVVAEFDVHPQDSVDSVWVKVARDQETIGWIQEHKLLENIVPIDPISQFIHLFSSSHTLPFFLVLAVFFLWFVYRAVQRKQIKLIGLNDIDSVFPIILSFLLAVAATVYNSIQHFVPETWEHYYYDPTLNPFDVPFILGLFIVCVGMILLFGVAMLDDLFHQVKLETAFFYLLGLASYCIFLYIFFTCIWVYAAYICLAVYAVWCIERLKKSDKYPYACGACGAKMRTKGICPHCGALNE
;
A
#
# COMPACT_ATOMS: atom_id res chain seq x y z
N MET A 1 -29.00 -15.52 -4.47
CA MET A 1 -29.12 -14.47 -3.43
C MET A 1 -28.44 -14.84 -2.10
N GLN A 2 -28.49 -16.09 -1.62
CA GLN A 2 -27.86 -16.49 -0.35
C GLN A 2 -26.33 -16.24 -0.26
N LYS A 3 -25.54 -16.57 -1.29
CA LYS A 3 -24.07 -16.35 -1.28
C LYS A 3 -23.65 -14.89 -1.11
N SER A 4 -24.43 -13.95 -1.65
CA SER A 4 -24.19 -12.50 -1.52
C SER A 4 -24.41 -12.00 -0.09
N LYS A 5 -25.37 -12.61 0.62
CA LYS A 5 -25.66 -12.27 2.02
C LYS A 5 -24.53 -12.72 2.94
N TYR A 6 -23.96 -13.91 2.72
CA TYR A 6 -22.84 -14.41 3.55
C TYR A 6 -21.56 -13.59 3.39
N ILE A 7 -21.25 -13.09 2.18
CA ILE A 7 -20.09 -12.22 1.95
C ILE A 7 -20.29 -10.83 2.58
N LEU A 8 -21.49 -10.27 2.48
CA LEU A 8 -21.84 -9.02 3.14
C LEU A 8 -21.73 -9.15 4.67
N ILE A 9 -22.21 -10.27 5.21
CA ILE A 9 -22.11 -10.60 6.64
C ILE A 9 -20.64 -10.79 7.05
N LEU A 10 -19.83 -11.45 6.22
CA LEU A 10 -18.38 -11.63 6.46
C LEU A 10 -17.65 -10.29 6.47
N LEU A 11 -17.93 -9.39 5.52
CA LEU A 11 -17.35 -8.04 5.47
C LEU A 11 -17.78 -7.18 6.68
N LEU A 12 -19.04 -7.30 7.11
CA LEU A 12 -19.53 -6.68 8.34
C LEU A 12 -18.85 -7.25 9.60
N LEU A 13 -18.61 -8.56 9.63
CA LEU A 13 -17.90 -9.22 10.72
C LEU A 13 -16.44 -8.78 10.79
N VAL A 14 -15.76 -8.66 9.65
CA VAL A 14 -14.39 -8.13 9.58
C VAL A 14 -14.34 -6.68 10.06
N GLY A 15 -15.32 -5.85 9.70
CA GLY A 15 -15.43 -4.49 10.21
C GLY A 15 -15.65 -4.42 11.73
N LEU A 16 -16.45 -5.31 12.29
CA LEU A 16 -16.66 -5.41 13.74
C LEU A 16 -15.42 -5.92 14.48
N VAL A 17 -14.71 -6.91 13.92
CA VAL A 17 -13.43 -7.40 14.48
C VAL A 17 -12.36 -6.32 14.43
N ALA A 18 -12.31 -5.51 13.36
CA ALA A 18 -11.42 -4.36 13.27
C ALA A 18 -11.69 -3.29 14.35
N CYS A 19 -12.96 -3.10 14.76
CA CYS A 19 -13.32 -2.16 15.82
C CYS A 19 -12.92 -2.62 17.24
N TYR A 20 -12.75 -3.93 17.45
CA TYR A 20 -12.30 -4.51 18.72
C TYR A 20 -10.83 -4.96 18.68
N TYR A 21 -10.12 -4.64 17.59
CA TYR A 21 -8.75 -5.06 17.42
C TYR A 21 -7.82 -4.19 18.26
N HIS A 22 -7.27 -4.77 19.32
CA HIS A 22 -6.09 -4.22 19.98
C HIS A 22 -4.89 -5.04 19.50
N PRO A 23 -3.95 -4.45 18.75
CA PRO A 23 -2.72 -5.14 18.41
C PRO A 23 -1.95 -5.36 19.71
N ASP A 24 -1.73 -6.63 20.06
CA ASP A 24 -0.64 -6.99 20.95
C ASP A 24 0.64 -6.75 20.13
N LEU A 25 1.16 -5.52 20.17
CA LEU A 25 2.51 -5.24 19.67
C LEU A 25 3.44 -6.19 20.42
N PRO A 26 4.26 -7.02 19.72
CA PRO A 26 5.24 -7.82 20.42
C PRO A 26 6.15 -6.85 21.18
N ALA A 27 6.07 -6.90 22.50
CA ALA A 27 7.16 -6.42 23.32
C ALA A 27 8.39 -7.16 22.81
N ASP A 28 9.34 -6.38 22.28
CA ASP A 28 10.59 -6.85 21.71
C ASP A 28 11.12 -8.09 22.45
N GLY A 29 11.55 -9.09 21.68
CA GLY A 29 11.83 -10.47 22.10
C GLY A 29 13.02 -10.59 23.04
N THR A 30 12.92 -10.02 24.25
CA THR A 30 13.84 -10.22 25.35
C THR A 30 13.09 -10.22 26.68
N SER A 31 12.05 -11.06 26.77
CA SER A 31 11.41 -11.40 28.06
C SER A 31 12.18 -12.50 28.82
N GLU A 32 13.52 -12.44 28.78
CA GLU A 32 14.40 -13.19 29.67
C GLU A 32 15.53 -12.28 30.18
N ASN A 33 15.17 -11.24 30.93
CA ASN A 33 15.73 -11.00 32.26
C ASN A 33 15.27 -9.65 32.80
N LYS A 34 14.50 -9.74 33.86
CA LYS A 34 14.08 -8.63 34.69
C LYS A 34 15.31 -8.08 35.42
N THR A 35 15.93 -7.02 34.90
CA THR A 35 16.91 -6.21 35.64
C THR A 35 16.95 -4.77 35.09
N ASP A 36 16.48 -3.86 35.94
CA ASP A 36 16.86 -2.45 36.10
C ASP A 36 16.66 -1.42 34.96
N SER A 37 15.65 -0.57 35.18
CA SER A 37 15.64 0.88 34.87
C SER A 37 15.77 1.31 33.41
N VAL A 38 15.17 0.58 32.47
CA VAL A 38 14.83 1.17 31.17
C VAL A 38 13.54 2.00 31.34
N PRO A 39 13.55 3.33 31.08
CA PRO A 39 12.34 4.15 31.19
C PRO A 39 11.24 3.59 30.29
N GLU A 40 9.98 3.60 30.76
CA GLU A 40 8.80 3.17 29.98
C GLU A 40 8.71 3.86 28.60
N ALA A 41 9.29 5.07 28.47
CA ALA A 41 9.45 5.82 27.23
C ALA A 41 10.31 5.09 26.16
N LEU A 42 11.26 4.25 26.56
CA LEU A 42 12.11 3.50 25.64
C LEU A 42 11.41 2.26 25.07
N HIS A 43 10.39 1.73 25.75
CA HIS A 43 9.65 0.54 25.35
C HIS A 43 8.57 0.78 24.28
N LYS A 44 8.24 2.04 23.97
CA LYS A 44 7.18 2.41 22.99
C LYS A 44 7.72 2.97 21.67
N ARG A 45 9.04 2.90 21.41
CA ARG A 45 9.60 3.48 20.20
C ARG A 45 9.27 2.66 18.96
N ALA A 46 9.09 3.38 17.86
CA ALA A 46 8.80 2.76 16.59
C ALA A 46 10.03 2.10 15.94
N TYR A 47 11.25 2.48 16.34
CA TYR A 47 12.52 1.96 15.81
C TYR A 47 13.48 1.50 16.93
N ALA A 48 14.41 0.61 16.58
CA ALA A 48 15.29 -0.09 17.52
C ALA A 48 16.73 0.48 17.53
N LEU A 49 17.54 -0.02 18.46
CA LEU A 49 19.00 0.12 18.38
C LEU A 49 19.50 -0.51 17.09
N SER A 50 20.57 0.03 16.52
CA SER A 50 21.16 -0.39 15.23
C SER A 50 20.26 -0.21 13.99
N SER A 51 19.14 0.49 14.11
CA SER A 51 18.36 0.92 12.94
C SER A 51 19.19 1.82 12.04
N ASN A 52 19.07 1.58 10.74
CA ASN A 52 19.81 2.27 9.69
C ASN A 52 18.91 3.29 9.00
N PHE A 53 19.40 4.53 8.93
CA PHE A 53 18.67 5.68 8.41
C PHE A 53 19.45 6.39 7.33
N GLU A 54 18.75 7.04 6.42
CA GLU A 54 19.28 7.94 5.42
C GLU A 54 18.84 9.37 5.71
N VAL A 55 19.78 10.32 5.64
CA VAL A 55 19.53 11.74 5.93
C VAL A 55 18.85 12.40 4.73
N GLU A 56 17.69 13.00 4.95
CA GLU A 56 16.95 13.72 3.91
C GLU A 56 17.30 15.22 3.85
N ALA A 57 17.64 15.81 5.00
CA ALA A 57 17.98 17.21 5.13
C ALA A 57 19.31 17.56 4.45
N ASP A 58 19.42 18.78 3.91
CA ASP A 58 20.65 19.26 3.25
C ASP A 58 21.86 19.19 4.20
N THR A 59 21.65 19.60 5.46
CA THR A 59 22.64 19.49 6.55
C THR A 59 21.94 19.22 7.87
N LEU A 60 22.34 18.15 8.55
CA LEU A 60 21.93 17.79 9.90
C LEU A 60 23.12 17.99 10.85
N TRP A 61 22.90 18.67 11.97
CA TRP A 61 23.95 18.94 12.95
C TRP A 61 23.86 17.99 14.13
N LEU A 62 24.96 17.29 14.40
CA LEU A 62 25.13 16.39 15.54
C LEU A 62 25.99 17.08 16.58
N HIS A 63 25.63 16.95 17.86
CA HIS A 63 26.42 17.46 18.96
C HIS A 63 27.42 16.43 19.47
N GLN A 64 28.70 16.78 19.56
CA GLN A 64 29.70 15.90 20.17
C GLN A 64 29.82 16.20 21.65
N LEU A 65 29.85 15.18 22.50
CA LEU A 65 30.18 15.35 23.92
C LEU A 65 31.58 15.99 24.05
N PRO A 66 31.76 17.06 24.86
CA PRO A 66 30.87 17.60 25.90
C PRO A 66 29.88 18.70 25.45
N PHE A 67 29.20 18.53 24.32
CA PHE A 67 28.25 19.46 23.66
C PHE A 67 28.85 20.81 23.23
N MET A 68 30.17 20.90 23.11
CA MET A 68 30.87 22.12 22.71
C MET A 68 31.10 22.22 21.21
N ASP A 69 31.22 21.07 20.53
CA ASP A 69 31.49 20.98 19.10
C ASP A 69 30.31 20.33 18.36
N THR A 70 30.07 20.78 17.13
CA THR A 70 29.06 20.23 16.24
C THR A 70 29.69 19.64 14.98
N ILE A 71 29.15 18.51 14.54
CA ILE A 71 29.51 17.84 13.30
C ILE A 71 28.32 17.91 12.35
N SER A 72 28.58 18.21 11.08
CA SER A 72 27.55 18.18 10.05
C SER A 72 27.50 16.84 9.33
N VAL A 73 26.28 16.40 9.05
CA VAL A 73 25.96 15.23 8.25
C VAL A 73 25.08 15.71 7.10
N VAL A 74 25.46 15.43 5.86
CA VAL A 74 24.72 15.91 4.69
C VAL A 74 23.72 14.89 4.15
N LYS A 75 22.85 15.36 3.26
CA LYS A 75 21.86 14.55 2.55
C LYS A 75 22.44 13.30 1.89
N GLY A 76 21.71 12.19 1.97
CA GLY A 76 22.07 10.90 1.38
C GLY A 76 23.09 10.12 2.19
N ASN A 77 23.42 10.58 3.40
CA ASN A 77 24.34 9.86 4.26
C ASN A 77 23.60 8.94 5.22
N GLN A 78 24.23 7.80 5.48
CA GLN A 78 23.66 6.74 6.29
C GLN A 78 24.08 6.93 7.74
N LEU A 79 23.10 6.81 8.63
CA LEU A 79 23.27 6.93 10.07
C LEU A 79 22.77 5.65 10.73
N VAL A 80 23.54 5.17 11.70
CA VAL A 80 23.18 4.05 12.56
C VAL A 80 22.86 4.58 13.95
N VAL A 81 21.73 4.16 14.50
CA VAL A 81 21.39 4.43 15.91
C VAL A 81 22.29 3.59 16.82
N ALA A 82 23.12 4.27 17.59
CA ALA A 82 24.08 3.62 18.48
C ALA A 82 23.57 3.52 19.92
N GLU A 83 22.94 4.57 20.43
CA GLU A 83 22.60 4.69 21.85
C GLU A 83 21.44 5.67 22.05
N PHE A 84 20.71 5.48 23.14
CA PHE A 84 19.64 6.37 23.57
C PHE A 84 19.94 6.87 24.97
N ASP A 85 19.72 8.16 25.20
CA ASP A 85 19.86 8.77 26.51
C ASP A 85 18.63 9.61 26.85
N VAL A 86 18.19 9.54 28.10
CA VAL A 86 16.96 10.21 28.56
C VAL A 86 17.35 11.29 29.55
N HIS A 87 17.15 12.54 29.15
CA HIS A 87 17.41 13.75 29.92
C HIS A 87 16.09 14.36 30.41
N PRO A 88 15.55 13.91 31.56
CA PRO A 88 14.23 14.36 32.04
C PRO A 88 14.18 15.83 32.46
N GLN A 89 15.32 16.52 32.52
CA GLN A 89 15.40 17.95 32.85
C GLN A 89 15.43 18.87 31.62
N ASP A 90 15.55 18.32 30.42
CA ASP A 90 15.44 19.10 29.19
C ASP A 90 13.96 19.40 28.91
N SER A 91 13.62 20.68 28.76
CA SER A 91 12.23 21.13 28.57
C SER A 91 11.72 20.94 27.15
N VAL A 92 12.61 20.70 26.17
CA VAL A 92 12.25 20.64 24.75
C VAL A 92 12.08 19.21 24.27
N ASP A 93 13.06 18.35 24.55
CA ASP A 93 12.98 16.93 24.24
C ASP A 93 13.75 16.13 25.29
N SER A 94 13.05 15.17 25.89
CA SER A 94 13.65 14.34 26.93
C SER A 94 14.53 13.24 26.37
N VAL A 95 14.43 12.92 25.07
CA VAL A 95 15.18 11.82 24.46
C VAL A 95 16.25 12.34 23.50
N TRP A 96 17.47 11.91 23.75
CA TRP A 96 18.62 12.15 22.89
C TRP A 96 19.07 10.83 22.27
N VAL A 97 19.38 10.88 20.99
CA VAL A 97 19.81 9.73 20.19
C VAL A 97 21.23 9.96 19.74
N LYS A 98 22.09 8.98 20.01
CA LYS A 98 23.44 8.93 19.48
C LYS A 98 23.41 8.24 18.14
N VAL A 99 23.88 8.94 17.12
CA VAL A 99 23.95 8.42 15.76
C VAL A 99 25.39 8.46 15.25
N ALA A 100 25.73 7.48 14.43
CA ALA A 100 27.05 7.32 13.84
C ALA A 100 26.92 7.12 12.33
N ARG A 101 27.72 7.84 11.54
CA ARG A 101 27.92 7.53 10.12
C ARG A 101 29.10 6.59 9.93
N ASP A 102 30.22 6.94 10.55
CA ASP A 102 31.48 6.21 10.53
C ASP A 102 32.15 6.35 11.92
N GLN A 103 33.36 5.79 12.06
CA GLN A 103 34.07 5.82 13.33
C GLN A 103 34.52 7.23 13.75
N GLU A 104 34.53 8.21 12.83
CA GLU A 104 34.99 9.58 13.06
C GLU A 104 33.81 10.56 13.25
N THR A 105 32.65 10.24 12.68
CA THR A 105 31.46 11.09 12.57
C THR A 105 30.35 10.52 13.46
N ILE A 106 30.48 10.78 14.76
CA ILE A 106 29.55 10.33 15.81
C ILE A 106 29.09 11.55 16.61
N GLY A 107 27.79 11.62 16.92
CA GLY A 107 27.26 12.66 17.79
C GLY A 107 25.82 12.39 18.23
N TRP A 108 25.31 13.33 19.02
CA TRP A 108 24.01 13.29 19.67
C TRP A 108 23.06 14.30 19.05
N ILE A 109 21.79 13.94 18.95
CA ILE A 109 20.72 14.79 18.45
C ILE A 109 19.43 14.47 19.20
N GLN A 110 18.55 15.45 19.34
CA GLN A 110 17.21 15.25 19.89
C GLN A 110 16.39 14.33 18.98
N GLU A 111 15.62 13.41 19.57
CA GLU A 111 14.87 12.39 18.84
C GLU A 111 13.90 13.01 17.82
N HIS A 112 13.12 14.03 18.20
CA HIS A 112 12.19 14.65 17.25
C HIS A 112 12.92 15.27 16.04
N LYS A 113 14.04 15.97 16.27
CA LYS A 113 14.84 16.58 15.18
C LYS A 113 15.46 15.52 14.29
N LEU A 114 15.86 14.39 14.86
CA LEU A 114 16.36 13.29 14.07
C LEU A 114 15.26 12.79 13.14
N LEU A 115 14.11 12.37 13.68
CA LEU A 115 13.00 11.76 12.94
C LEU A 115 12.39 12.66 11.86
N GLU A 116 12.42 13.98 12.04
CA GLU A 116 11.99 14.95 11.01
C GLU A 116 12.91 15.00 9.78
N ASN A 117 14.16 14.56 9.92
CA ASN A 117 15.22 14.77 8.92
C ASN A 117 15.83 13.46 8.39
N ILE A 118 15.26 12.30 8.74
CA ILE A 118 15.75 10.98 8.34
C ILE A 118 14.62 10.09 7.82
N VAL A 119 15.02 9.11 7.01
CA VAL A 119 14.14 8.06 6.48
C VAL A 119 14.81 6.70 6.70
N PRO A 120 14.09 5.62 7.04
CA PRO A 120 14.68 4.28 7.09
C PRO A 120 15.23 3.86 5.74
N ILE A 121 16.37 3.17 5.73
CA ILE A 121 17.04 2.76 4.49
C ILE A 121 16.29 1.63 3.75
N ASP A 122 15.40 0.91 4.45
CA ASP A 122 14.69 -0.21 3.86
C ASP A 122 13.85 0.25 2.65
N PRO A 123 13.90 -0.47 1.50
CA PRO A 123 13.18 -0.08 0.29
C PRO A 123 11.67 0.03 0.47
N ILE A 124 11.05 -0.76 1.37
CA ILE A 124 9.62 -0.66 1.68
C ILE A 124 9.34 0.65 2.40
N SER A 125 10.17 1.01 3.39
CA SER A 125 10.07 2.29 4.10
C SER A 125 10.27 3.48 3.16
N GLN A 126 11.27 3.42 2.27
CA GLN A 126 11.50 4.45 1.26
C GLN A 126 10.31 4.59 0.30
N PHE A 127 9.70 3.46 -0.09
CA PHE A 127 8.48 3.46 -0.91
C PHE A 127 7.32 4.11 -0.16
N ILE A 128 7.09 3.76 1.11
CA ILE A 128 6.05 4.38 1.95
C ILE A 128 6.31 5.89 2.07
N HIS A 129 7.56 6.30 2.31
CA HIS A 129 7.95 7.70 2.42
C HIS A 129 7.63 8.49 1.14
N LEU A 130 7.97 7.94 -0.03
CA LEU A 130 7.67 8.55 -1.33
C LEU A 130 6.16 8.75 -1.54
N PHE A 131 5.34 7.78 -1.13
CA PHE A 131 3.88 7.84 -1.26
C PHE A 131 3.21 8.74 -0.20
N SER A 132 3.81 8.85 0.98
CA SER A 132 3.33 9.66 2.09
C SER A 132 3.74 11.13 1.99
N SER A 133 4.66 11.48 1.09
CA SER A 133 5.10 12.85 0.93
C SER A 133 3.89 13.78 0.66
N SER A 134 3.86 14.94 1.32
CA SER A 134 2.75 15.91 1.27
C SER A 134 2.37 16.31 -0.16
N HIS A 135 3.33 16.24 -1.09
CA HIS A 135 3.13 16.60 -2.49
C HIS A 135 2.65 15.44 -3.37
N THR A 136 2.85 14.19 -2.94
CA THR A 136 2.57 13.00 -3.76
C THR A 136 1.06 12.74 -3.92
N LEU A 137 0.28 12.85 -2.83
CA LEU A 137 -1.17 12.65 -2.86
C LEU A 137 -1.93 13.65 -3.77
N PRO A 138 -1.74 14.98 -3.64
CA PRO A 138 -2.41 15.93 -4.53
C PRO A 138 -1.94 15.77 -5.99
N PHE A 139 -0.69 15.40 -6.24
CA PHE A 139 -0.19 15.10 -7.58
C PHE A 139 -0.95 13.92 -8.21
N PHE A 140 -1.11 12.80 -7.48
CA PHE A 140 -1.87 11.65 -7.97
C PHE A 140 -3.35 11.96 -8.21
N LEU A 141 -3.95 12.82 -7.40
CA LEU A 141 -5.34 13.23 -7.60
C LEU A 141 -5.50 14.01 -8.91
N VAL A 142 -4.65 15.02 -9.15
CA VAL A 142 -4.66 15.81 -10.40
C VAL A 142 -4.41 14.91 -11.61
N LEU A 143 -3.44 14.00 -11.50
CA LEU A 143 -3.08 13.06 -12.55
C LEU A 143 -4.23 12.08 -12.87
N ALA A 144 -4.93 11.57 -11.86
CA ALA A 144 -6.11 10.73 -12.05
C ALA A 144 -7.25 11.48 -12.76
N VAL A 145 -7.56 12.71 -12.33
CA VAL A 145 -8.60 13.55 -12.97
C VAL A 145 -8.21 13.87 -14.41
N PHE A 146 -6.95 14.23 -14.66
CA PHE A 146 -6.44 14.53 -15.99
C PHE A 146 -6.59 13.33 -16.92
N PHE A 147 -6.18 12.13 -16.49
CA PHE A 147 -6.30 10.94 -17.32
C PHE A 147 -7.75 10.49 -17.50
N LEU A 148 -8.60 10.58 -16.48
CA LEU A 148 -10.04 10.32 -16.63
C LEU A 148 -10.67 11.26 -17.66
N TRP A 149 -10.35 12.54 -17.61
CA TRP A 149 -10.81 13.53 -18.59
C TRP A 149 -10.24 13.26 -19.99
N PHE A 150 -8.96 12.91 -20.07
CA PHE A 150 -8.29 12.57 -21.32
C PHE A 150 -8.94 11.35 -21.99
N VAL A 151 -9.14 10.27 -21.23
CA VAL A 151 -9.85 9.07 -21.67
C VAL A 151 -11.26 9.44 -22.11
N TYR A 152 -12.03 10.16 -21.28
CA TYR A 152 -13.38 10.61 -21.62
C TYR A 152 -13.43 11.39 -22.95
N ARG A 153 -12.49 12.32 -23.15
CA ARG A 153 -12.39 13.10 -24.38
C ARG A 153 -12.03 12.23 -25.58
N ALA A 154 -11.15 11.24 -25.40
CA ALA A 154 -10.76 10.31 -26.44
C ALA A 154 -11.91 9.37 -26.87
N VAL A 155 -12.79 8.97 -25.92
CA VAL A 155 -14.07 8.29 -26.20
C VAL A 155 -14.97 9.18 -27.05
N GLN A 156 -15.24 10.40 -26.58
CA GLN A 156 -16.20 11.33 -27.19
C GLN A 156 -15.81 11.67 -28.63
N ARG A 157 -14.50 11.78 -28.90
CA ARG A 157 -13.99 12.09 -30.25
C ARG A 157 -13.99 10.89 -31.20
N LYS A 158 -14.45 9.70 -30.77
CA LYS A 158 -14.40 8.43 -31.53
C LYS A 158 -13.01 8.07 -32.08
N GLN A 159 -11.95 8.75 -31.59
CA GLN A 159 -10.55 8.52 -31.98
C GLN A 159 -10.04 7.19 -31.44
N ILE A 160 -10.66 6.74 -30.35
CA ILE A 160 -10.48 5.44 -29.78
C ILE A 160 -11.89 4.87 -29.74
N LYS A 161 -12.12 3.72 -30.39
CA LYS A 161 -13.22 2.87 -29.96
C LYS A 161 -12.85 2.53 -28.54
N LEU A 162 -13.42 3.22 -27.56
CA LEU A 162 -13.39 2.76 -26.20
C LEU A 162 -14.27 1.52 -26.17
N ILE A 163 -13.73 0.43 -26.70
CA ILE A 163 -13.81 -0.91 -26.18
C ILE A 163 -13.67 -0.68 -24.68
N GLY A 164 -14.81 -0.50 -24.00
CA GLY A 164 -14.80 -0.04 -22.63
C GLY A 164 -14.05 -1.04 -21.77
N LEU A 165 -14.01 -0.78 -20.47
CA LEU A 165 -13.83 -1.78 -19.40
C LEU A 165 -14.79 -2.98 -19.49
N ASN A 166 -15.50 -3.16 -20.60
CA ASN A 166 -16.63 -4.04 -20.83
C ASN A 166 -16.51 -4.87 -22.12
N ASP A 167 -15.50 -4.64 -22.97
CA ASP A 167 -15.31 -5.42 -24.22
C ASP A 167 -14.12 -6.40 -24.13
N ILE A 168 -13.16 -6.13 -23.22
CA ILE A 168 -12.22 -7.16 -22.80
C ILE A 168 -12.96 -7.97 -21.74
N ASP A 169 -13.53 -9.10 -22.15
CA ASP A 169 -14.13 -10.14 -21.27
C ASP A 169 -13.05 -10.77 -20.37
N SER A 170 -12.36 -9.94 -19.60
CA SER A 170 -11.32 -10.34 -18.66
C SER A 170 -11.82 -10.04 -17.26
N VAL A 171 -11.72 -11.04 -16.41
CA VAL A 171 -12.12 -11.00 -15.01
C VAL A 171 -11.08 -10.25 -14.17
N PHE A 172 -9.84 -10.18 -14.65
CA PHE A 172 -8.71 -9.61 -13.92
C PHE A 172 -8.86 -8.12 -13.56
N PRO A 173 -9.30 -7.21 -14.44
CA PRO A 173 -9.49 -5.79 -14.10
C PRO A 173 -10.50 -5.55 -12.98
N ILE A 174 -11.56 -6.36 -12.91
CA ILE A 174 -12.59 -6.27 -11.86
C ILE A 174 -12.05 -6.79 -10.53
N ILE A 175 -11.31 -7.91 -10.55
CA ILE A 175 -10.66 -8.43 -9.35
C ILE A 175 -9.59 -7.45 -8.84
N LEU A 176 -8.78 -6.90 -9.75
CA LEU A 176 -7.73 -5.95 -9.44
C LEU A 176 -8.30 -4.68 -8.78
N SER A 177 -9.37 -4.10 -9.35
CA SER A 177 -10.01 -2.92 -8.79
C SER A 177 -10.68 -3.21 -7.44
N PHE A 178 -11.24 -4.41 -7.27
CA PHE A 178 -11.80 -4.86 -5.99
C PHE A 178 -10.71 -5.02 -4.91
N LEU A 179 -9.62 -5.71 -5.23
CA LEU A 179 -8.49 -5.89 -4.31
C LEU A 179 -7.89 -4.55 -3.89
N LEU A 180 -7.78 -3.60 -4.82
CA LEU A 180 -7.31 -2.26 -4.51
C LEU A 180 -8.27 -1.50 -3.56
N ALA A 181 -9.58 -1.61 -3.77
CA ALA A 181 -10.56 -1.03 -2.86
C ALA A 181 -10.49 -1.66 -1.46
N VAL A 182 -10.30 -2.98 -1.37
CA VAL A 182 -10.07 -3.68 -0.10
C VAL A 182 -8.80 -3.18 0.57
N ALA A 183 -7.66 -3.16 -0.15
CA ALA A 183 -6.38 -2.70 0.38
C ALA A 183 -6.45 -1.25 0.90
N ALA A 184 -7.07 -0.34 0.13
CA ALA A 184 -7.26 1.05 0.53
C ALA A 184 -8.16 1.19 1.77
N THR A 185 -9.22 0.38 1.87
CA THR A 185 -10.09 0.37 3.05
C THR A 185 -9.37 -0.17 4.28
N VAL A 186 -8.58 -1.24 4.13
CA VAL A 186 -7.74 -1.78 5.22
C VAL A 186 -6.71 -0.75 5.65
N TYR A 187 -6.04 -0.08 4.71
CA TYR A 187 -5.10 0.99 5.00
C TYR A 187 -5.75 2.15 5.77
N ASN A 188 -6.93 2.63 5.32
CA ASN A 188 -7.70 3.65 6.05
C ASN A 188 -8.06 3.18 7.47
N SER A 189 -8.38 1.90 7.62
CA SER A 189 -8.69 1.30 8.94
C SER A 189 -7.45 1.28 9.85
N ILE A 190 -6.28 0.93 9.32
CA ILE A 190 -5.02 0.97 10.05
C ILE A 190 -4.73 2.40 10.52
N GLN A 191 -4.82 3.37 9.61
CA GLN A 191 -4.59 4.79 9.91
C GLN A 191 -5.54 5.33 10.98
N HIS A 192 -6.80 4.87 10.99
CA HIS A 192 -7.80 5.36 11.93
C HIS A 192 -7.73 4.68 13.32
N PHE A 193 -7.55 3.36 13.36
CA PHE A 193 -7.65 2.59 14.60
C PHE A 193 -6.31 2.29 15.26
N VAL A 194 -5.25 2.07 14.48
CA VAL A 194 -3.94 1.61 14.96
C VAL A 194 -2.78 2.33 14.25
N PRO A 195 -2.73 3.68 14.29
CA PRO A 195 -1.69 4.44 13.62
C PRO A 195 -0.28 4.07 14.10
N GLU A 196 -0.13 3.77 15.40
CA GLU A 196 1.15 3.33 16.00
C GLU A 196 1.69 2.03 15.36
N THR A 197 0.81 1.11 14.95
CA THR A 197 1.21 -0.12 14.26
C THR A 197 1.76 0.17 12.86
N TRP A 198 1.20 1.15 12.16
CA TRP A 198 1.72 1.57 10.86
C TRP A 198 3.06 2.27 10.99
N GLU A 199 3.21 3.11 12.02
CA GLU A 199 4.46 3.78 12.34
C GLU A 199 5.56 2.75 12.64
N HIS A 200 5.29 1.76 13.49
CA HIS A 200 6.28 0.70 13.76
C HIS A 200 6.69 -0.06 12.51
N TYR A 201 5.72 -0.44 11.65
CA TYR A 201 6.01 -1.10 10.38
C TYR A 201 6.81 -0.23 9.41
N TYR A 202 6.66 1.10 9.47
CA TYR A 202 7.46 2.00 8.65
C TYR A 202 8.95 1.94 9.03
N TYR A 203 9.28 1.71 10.29
CA TYR A 203 10.68 1.63 10.75
C TYR A 203 11.28 0.22 10.68
N ASP A 204 10.45 -0.82 10.76
CA ASP A 204 10.86 -2.22 10.63
C ASP A 204 9.88 -3.00 9.72
N PRO A 205 9.94 -2.78 8.40
CA PRO A 205 9.02 -3.42 7.47
C PRO A 205 9.40 -4.88 7.22
N THR A 206 8.37 -5.72 7.01
CA THR A 206 8.55 -7.13 6.63
C THR A 206 7.56 -7.51 5.54
N LEU A 207 8.00 -8.39 4.63
CA LEU A 207 7.13 -9.01 3.62
C LEU A 207 6.38 -10.23 4.16
N ASN A 208 6.72 -10.72 5.36
CA ASN A 208 6.03 -11.86 5.95
C ASN A 208 4.70 -11.41 6.59
N PRO A 209 3.54 -11.79 6.04
CA PRO A 209 2.24 -11.36 6.58
C PRO A 209 1.88 -12.03 7.91
N PHE A 210 2.66 -13.04 8.35
CA PHE A 210 2.42 -13.77 9.59
C PHE A 210 3.21 -13.24 10.79
N ASP A 211 4.26 -12.43 10.54
CA ASP A 211 5.08 -11.84 11.61
C ASP A 211 4.51 -10.50 12.11
N VAL A 212 3.40 -10.04 11.52
CA VAL A 212 2.80 -8.74 11.81
C VAL A 212 1.37 -8.88 12.35
N PRO A 213 0.85 -7.84 13.02
CA PRO A 213 -0.56 -7.72 13.36
C PRO A 213 -1.48 -8.10 12.20
N PHE A 214 -2.55 -8.84 12.48
CA PHE A 214 -3.43 -9.45 11.47
C PHE A 214 -3.91 -8.45 10.40
N ILE A 215 -4.29 -7.25 10.81
CA ILE A 215 -4.78 -6.21 9.89
C ILE A 215 -3.70 -5.75 8.89
N LEU A 216 -2.44 -5.71 9.35
CA LEU A 216 -1.29 -5.37 8.52
C LEU A 216 -0.90 -6.53 7.61
N GLY A 217 -0.95 -7.77 8.12
CA GLY A 217 -0.77 -8.97 7.32
C GLY A 217 -1.80 -9.06 6.19
N LEU A 218 -3.07 -8.74 6.47
CA LEU A 218 -4.12 -8.66 5.46
C LEU A 218 -3.81 -7.60 4.39
N PHE A 219 -3.29 -6.44 4.79
CA PHE A 219 -2.85 -5.39 3.86
C PHE A 219 -1.72 -5.89 2.95
N ILE A 220 -0.67 -6.50 3.52
CA ILE A 220 0.46 -7.07 2.78
C ILE A 220 -0.01 -8.12 1.77
N VAL A 221 -0.87 -9.05 2.19
CA VAL A 221 -1.45 -10.07 1.30
C VAL A 221 -2.24 -9.39 0.17
N CYS A 222 -3.04 -8.38 0.47
CA CYS A 222 -3.79 -7.64 -0.54
C CYS A 222 -2.86 -6.96 -1.57
N VAL A 223 -1.78 -6.32 -1.14
CA VAL A 223 -0.75 -5.73 -2.02
C VAL A 223 -0.11 -6.81 -2.90
N GLY A 224 0.28 -7.95 -2.32
CA GLY A 224 0.81 -9.10 -3.06
C GLY A 224 -0.16 -9.62 -4.12
N MET A 225 -1.45 -9.76 -3.77
CA MET A 225 -2.49 -10.18 -4.71
C MET A 225 -2.71 -9.16 -5.83
N ILE A 226 -2.64 -7.86 -5.54
CA ILE A 226 -2.71 -6.79 -6.57
C ILE A 226 -1.57 -6.94 -7.57
N LEU A 227 -0.34 -7.20 -7.11
CA LEU A 227 0.79 -7.42 -8.00
C LEU A 227 0.59 -8.67 -8.87
N LEU A 228 0.19 -9.79 -8.27
CA LEU A 228 -0.07 -11.04 -8.99
C LEU A 228 -1.16 -10.90 -10.05
N PHE A 229 -2.31 -10.34 -9.68
CA PHE A 229 -3.41 -10.11 -10.62
C PHE A 229 -3.09 -9.03 -11.64
N GLY A 230 -2.25 -8.05 -11.29
CA GLY A 230 -1.75 -7.03 -12.21
C GLY A 230 -0.90 -7.64 -13.32
N VAL A 231 0.03 -8.54 -12.97
CA VAL A 231 0.85 -9.28 -13.95
C VAL A 231 -0.02 -10.18 -14.82
N ALA A 232 -0.96 -10.94 -14.22
CA ALA A 232 -1.89 -11.79 -14.96
C ALA A 232 -2.76 -10.99 -15.95
N MET A 233 -3.20 -9.79 -15.56
CA MET A 233 -3.96 -8.90 -16.42
C MET A 233 -3.12 -8.37 -17.59
N LEU A 234 -1.86 -7.98 -17.33
CA LEU A 234 -0.94 -7.53 -18.39
C LEU A 234 -0.68 -8.63 -19.42
N ASP A 235 -0.44 -9.85 -18.94
CA ASP A 235 -0.24 -11.01 -19.81
C ASP A 235 -1.48 -11.29 -20.68
N ASP A 236 -2.67 -11.35 -20.07
CA ASP A 236 -3.94 -11.56 -20.78
C ASP A 236 -4.22 -10.45 -21.82
N LEU A 237 -3.92 -9.19 -21.46
CA LEU A 237 -4.15 -8.03 -22.33
C LEU A 237 -3.24 -8.04 -23.56
N PHE A 238 -1.95 -8.33 -23.39
CA PHE A 238 -1.00 -8.35 -24.50
C PHE A 238 -1.25 -9.50 -25.47
N HIS A 239 -1.86 -10.60 -25.01
CA HIS A 239 -2.29 -11.70 -25.88
C HIS A 239 -3.56 -11.36 -26.68
N GLN A 240 -4.48 -10.55 -26.13
CA GLN A 240 -5.79 -10.31 -26.74
C GLN A 240 -5.83 -9.07 -27.67
N VAL A 241 -4.98 -8.06 -27.44
CA VAL A 241 -5.19 -6.73 -28.04
C VAL A 241 -3.89 -6.17 -28.65
N LYS A 242 -4.04 -5.40 -29.74
CA LYS A 242 -2.93 -4.61 -30.32
C LYS A 242 -2.38 -3.64 -29.28
N LEU A 243 -1.05 -3.47 -29.28
CA LEU A 243 -0.30 -2.66 -28.30
C LEU A 243 -0.87 -1.25 -28.10
N GLU A 244 -1.26 -0.56 -29.18
CA GLU A 244 -1.82 0.79 -29.10
C GLU A 244 -3.11 0.85 -28.27
N THR A 245 -4.00 -0.14 -28.44
CA THR A 245 -5.27 -0.19 -27.69
C THR A 245 -5.04 -0.66 -26.25
N ALA A 246 -4.10 -1.59 -26.04
CA ALA A 246 -3.69 -2.02 -24.71
C ALA A 246 -3.16 -0.85 -23.87
N PHE A 247 -2.36 0.05 -24.46
CA PHE A 247 -1.84 1.22 -23.75
C PHE A 247 -2.95 2.13 -23.21
N PHE A 248 -3.92 2.52 -24.05
CA PHE A 248 -5.04 3.36 -23.61
C PHE A 248 -5.92 2.66 -22.56
N TYR A 249 -6.07 1.34 -22.67
CA TYR A 249 -6.79 0.55 -21.69
C TYR A 249 -6.08 0.56 -20.32
N LEU A 250 -4.77 0.29 -20.29
CA LEU A 250 -3.96 0.32 -19.08
C LEU A 250 -3.97 1.70 -18.44
N LEU A 251 -3.88 2.75 -19.24
CA LEU A 251 -3.94 4.13 -18.74
C LEU A 251 -5.29 4.42 -18.07
N GLY A 252 -6.40 4.00 -18.70
CA GLY A 252 -7.73 4.15 -18.12
C GLY A 252 -7.93 3.33 -16.84
N LEU A 253 -7.44 2.08 -16.83
CA LEU A 253 -7.50 1.20 -15.66
C LEU A 253 -6.66 1.74 -14.50
N ALA A 254 -5.43 2.17 -14.76
CA ALA A 254 -4.55 2.78 -13.76
C ALA A 254 -5.19 4.03 -13.15
N SER A 255 -5.79 4.89 -13.98
CA SER A 255 -6.49 6.10 -13.52
C SER A 255 -7.69 5.79 -12.64
N TYR A 256 -8.47 4.78 -13.03
CA TYR A 256 -9.59 4.29 -12.23
C TYR A 256 -9.12 3.71 -10.89
N CYS A 257 -8.04 2.92 -10.91
CA CYS A 257 -7.41 2.39 -9.70
C CYS A 257 -6.93 3.50 -8.76
N ILE A 258 -6.21 4.51 -9.26
CA ILE A 258 -5.76 5.65 -8.45
C ILE A 258 -6.95 6.39 -7.83
N PHE A 259 -8.01 6.62 -8.61
CA PHE A 259 -9.22 7.24 -8.10
C PHE A 259 -9.85 6.44 -6.96
N LEU A 260 -9.99 5.12 -7.12
CA LEU A 260 -10.51 4.24 -6.07
C LEU A 260 -9.64 4.27 -4.81
N TYR A 261 -8.31 4.18 -4.98
CA TYR A 261 -7.37 4.26 -3.87
C TYR A 261 -7.56 5.55 -3.06
N ILE A 262 -7.53 6.71 -3.72
CA ILE A 262 -7.72 8.01 -3.06
C ILE A 262 -9.10 8.08 -2.39
N PHE A 263 -10.14 7.67 -3.09
CA PHE A 263 -11.51 7.69 -2.55
C PHE A 263 -11.64 6.87 -1.26
N PHE A 264 -11.15 5.62 -1.26
CA PHE A 264 -11.27 4.73 -0.10
C PHE A 264 -10.30 5.08 1.03
N THR A 265 -9.15 5.67 0.73
CA THR A 265 -8.18 6.14 1.74
C THR A 265 -8.64 7.44 2.42
N CYS A 266 -9.31 8.35 1.70
CA CYS A 266 -9.67 9.67 2.24
C CYS A 266 -11.10 9.75 2.82
N ILE A 267 -12.01 8.86 2.42
CA ILE A 267 -13.38 8.87 2.96
C ILE A 267 -13.39 8.45 4.44
N TRP A 268 -14.39 8.88 5.20
CA TRP A 268 -14.57 8.46 6.58
C TRP A 268 -14.63 6.92 6.71
N VAL A 269 -13.89 6.34 7.65
CA VAL A 269 -13.63 4.88 7.71
C VAL A 269 -14.90 4.02 7.67
N TYR A 270 -15.95 4.39 8.41
CA TYR A 270 -17.21 3.63 8.41
C TYR A 270 -17.99 3.78 7.10
N ALA A 271 -17.91 4.95 6.47
CA ALA A 271 -18.46 5.14 5.13
C ALA A 271 -17.66 4.33 4.10
N ALA A 272 -16.34 4.19 4.27
CA ALA A 272 -15.50 3.34 3.44
C ALA A 272 -16.00 1.88 3.46
N TYR A 273 -16.33 1.32 4.63
CA TYR A 273 -16.90 -0.02 4.74
C TYR A 273 -18.23 -0.18 4.02
N ILE A 274 -19.14 0.80 4.13
CA ILE A 274 -20.43 0.80 3.43
C ILE A 274 -20.20 0.86 1.91
N CYS A 275 -19.33 1.76 1.46
CA CYS A 275 -18.96 1.90 0.06
C CYS A 275 -18.31 0.61 -0.48
N LEU A 276 -17.45 -0.03 0.32
CA LEU A 276 -16.79 -1.29 -0.04
C LEU A 276 -17.82 -2.42 -0.19
N ALA A 277 -18.80 -2.50 0.70
CA ALA A 277 -19.88 -3.47 0.61
C ALA A 277 -20.72 -3.29 -0.67
N VAL A 278 -21.11 -2.06 -0.99
CA VAL A 278 -21.82 -1.74 -2.24
C VAL A 278 -20.97 -2.10 -3.46
N TYR A 279 -19.68 -1.74 -3.42
CA TYR A 279 -18.74 -2.02 -4.51
C TYR A 279 -18.51 -3.52 -4.70
N ALA A 280 -18.40 -4.29 -3.62
CA ALA A 280 -18.28 -5.74 -3.64
C ALA A 280 -19.47 -6.39 -4.35
N VAL A 281 -20.70 -5.97 -4.02
CA VAL A 281 -21.92 -6.48 -4.68
C VAL A 281 -21.87 -6.18 -6.17
N TRP A 282 -21.51 -4.95 -6.54
CA TRP A 282 -21.39 -4.56 -7.95
C TRP A 282 -20.32 -5.38 -8.70
N CYS A 283 -19.14 -5.60 -8.10
CA CYS A 283 -18.10 -6.45 -8.68
C CYS A 283 -18.59 -7.89 -8.87
N ILE A 284 -19.24 -8.48 -7.86
CA ILE A 284 -19.77 -9.85 -7.94
C ILE A 284 -20.82 -9.98 -9.05
N GLU A 285 -21.73 -9.01 -9.18
CA GLU A 285 -22.72 -9.00 -10.26
C GLU A 285 -22.06 -8.90 -11.63
N ARG A 286 -20.97 -8.14 -11.74
CA ARG A 286 -20.23 -7.99 -12.98
C ARG A 286 -19.43 -9.25 -13.34
N LEU A 287 -18.80 -9.88 -12.35
CA LEU A 287 -18.10 -11.17 -12.53
C LEU A 287 -19.06 -12.26 -13.02
N LYS A 288 -20.26 -12.36 -12.45
CA LYS A 288 -21.30 -13.30 -12.92
C LYS A 288 -21.75 -13.04 -14.35
N LYS A 289 -21.69 -11.80 -14.82
CA LYS A 289 -22.01 -11.46 -16.22
C LYS A 289 -20.88 -11.84 -17.17
N SER A 290 -19.64 -11.82 -16.71
CA SER A 290 -18.44 -12.17 -17.49
C SER A 290 -18.31 -13.69 -17.72
N ASP A 291 -18.80 -14.51 -16.79
CA ASP A 291 -18.81 -15.99 -16.86
C ASP A 291 -19.75 -16.60 -17.93
N LYS A 292 -20.23 -15.79 -18.89
CA LYS A 292 -21.20 -16.22 -19.91
C LYS A 292 -20.58 -16.98 -21.10
N TYR A 293 -19.25 -17.02 -21.21
CA TYR A 293 -18.52 -17.65 -22.32
C TYR A 293 -17.48 -18.66 -21.80
N PRO A 294 -17.91 -19.85 -21.33
CA PRO A 294 -17.04 -20.81 -20.67
C PRO A 294 -16.08 -21.56 -21.60
N TYR A 295 -16.20 -21.39 -22.92
CA TYR A 295 -15.37 -22.10 -23.89
C TYR A 295 -14.55 -21.11 -24.73
N ALA A 296 -13.36 -21.54 -25.16
CA ALA A 296 -12.56 -20.83 -26.16
C ALA A 296 -12.28 -21.79 -27.32
N CYS A 297 -12.25 -21.26 -28.54
CA CYS A 297 -11.94 -22.06 -29.70
C CYS A 297 -10.46 -22.47 -29.69
N GLY A 298 -10.17 -23.77 -29.83
CA GLY A 298 -8.81 -24.29 -29.89
C GLY A 298 -8.01 -23.86 -31.13
N ALA A 299 -8.69 -23.41 -32.19
CA ALA A 299 -8.04 -22.99 -33.44
C ALA A 299 -7.76 -21.48 -33.50
N CYS A 300 -8.70 -20.63 -33.05
CA CYS A 300 -8.59 -19.17 -33.17
C CYS A 300 -8.61 -18.42 -31.84
N GLY A 301 -8.75 -19.11 -30.71
CA GLY A 301 -8.86 -18.49 -29.38
C GLY A 301 -10.17 -17.73 -29.12
N ALA A 302 -11.08 -17.66 -30.09
CA ALA A 302 -12.34 -16.90 -29.94
C ALA A 302 -13.24 -17.53 -28.87
N LYS A 303 -13.81 -16.69 -28.00
CA LYS A 303 -14.71 -17.08 -26.91
C LYS A 303 -16.03 -17.63 -27.45
N MET A 304 -16.56 -18.67 -26.82
CA MET A 304 -17.73 -19.44 -27.23
C MET A 304 -18.64 -19.73 -26.03
N ARG A 305 -19.96 -19.64 -26.23
CA ARG A 305 -20.96 -19.94 -25.17
C ARG A 305 -21.24 -21.43 -25.03
N THR A 306 -21.12 -22.17 -26.12
CA THR A 306 -21.40 -23.60 -26.21
C THR A 306 -20.32 -24.26 -27.04
N LYS A 307 -19.99 -25.52 -26.73
CA LYS A 307 -19.19 -26.39 -27.60
C LYS A 307 -19.90 -26.54 -28.96
N GLY A 308 -19.13 -26.65 -30.03
CA GLY A 308 -19.65 -26.70 -31.40
C GLY A 308 -18.81 -25.91 -32.39
N ILE A 309 -19.45 -25.44 -33.46
CA ILE A 309 -18.78 -24.72 -34.54
C ILE A 309 -18.47 -23.29 -34.09
N CYS A 310 -17.20 -22.89 -34.16
CA CYS A 310 -16.78 -21.53 -33.82
C CYS A 310 -17.42 -20.53 -34.80
N PRO A 311 -18.13 -19.50 -34.30
CA PRO A 311 -18.76 -18.49 -35.17
C PRO A 311 -17.74 -17.59 -35.88
N HIS A 312 -16.48 -17.59 -35.44
CA HIS A 312 -15.44 -16.71 -35.96
C HIS A 312 -14.53 -17.38 -37.01
N CYS A 313 -14.21 -18.67 -36.83
CA CYS A 313 -13.32 -19.41 -37.75
C CYS A 313 -13.94 -20.67 -38.35
N GLY A 314 -15.15 -21.07 -37.94
CA GLY A 314 -15.82 -22.28 -38.45
C GLY A 314 -15.24 -23.60 -37.93
N ALA A 315 -14.22 -23.58 -37.08
CA ALA A 315 -13.64 -24.80 -36.51
C ALA A 315 -14.62 -25.48 -35.54
N LEU A 316 -14.73 -26.82 -35.62
CA LEU A 316 -15.50 -27.62 -34.67
C LEU A 316 -14.70 -27.78 -33.36
N ASN A 317 -15.28 -27.40 -32.23
CA ASN A 317 -14.69 -27.55 -30.90
C ASN A 317 -15.58 -28.48 -30.06
N GLU A 318 -15.07 -29.66 -29.73
CA GLU A 318 -15.76 -30.71 -28.96
C GLU A 318 -15.55 -30.63 -27.45
#